data_AF-A0A2W6SCX6-F1
#
_entry.id   AF-A0A2W6SCX6-F1
#
_cell.length_a   1.000
_cell.length_b   1.000
_cell.length_c   1.000
_cell.angle_alpha   90.00
_cell.angle_beta   90.00
_cell.angle_gamma   90.00
#
_symmetry.space_group_name_H-M   'P 1'
#
loop_
_entity.id
_entity.type
_entity.pdbx_description
1 polymer ?
#
loop_
_entity_poly.entity_id
_entity_poly.type
_entity_poly.pdbx_seq_one_letter_code
_entity_poly.pdbx_strand_id
1 'polypeptide(L)'
;MRISPIFSAASLALAMLGAAPAMAQDVGADVRCLLVSNAFAATEKDQAKKQFAIEASHFFFGRVDVRVTQPQLKAQIVAVSKTLRPQDMAPTMNACVKRLQDRQRVMQVIGREIAAANPRPPVPVKK
;
A
#
# COMPACT_ATOMS: atom_id res chain seq x y z
N MET A 1 55.11 33.86 -18.95
CA MET A 1 54.09 34.68 -18.27
C MET A 1 52.88 34.81 -19.20
N ARG A 2 51.81 34.05 -18.93
CA ARG A 2 50.39 34.30 -19.30
C ARG A 2 49.57 33.14 -18.73
N ILE A 3 48.89 33.42 -17.64
CA ILE A 3 47.93 32.55 -16.95
C ILE A 3 46.55 32.90 -17.53
N SER A 4 45.74 31.91 -17.87
CA SER A 4 44.30 32.11 -18.10
C SER A 4 43.53 30.89 -17.58
N PRO A 5 42.58 31.08 -16.64
CA PRO A 5 41.80 30.02 -16.04
C PRO A 5 40.53 29.77 -16.86
N ILE A 6 40.31 28.55 -17.33
CA ILE A 6 39.01 28.14 -17.87
C ILE A 6 38.34 27.29 -16.80
N PHE A 7 37.64 27.96 -15.88
CA PHE A 7 36.50 27.38 -15.20
C PHE A 7 35.38 27.24 -16.24
N SER A 8 34.90 26.03 -16.48
CA SER A 8 33.63 25.81 -17.18
C SER A 8 32.94 24.54 -16.69
N ALA A 9 31.92 24.80 -15.86
CA ALA A 9 30.63 24.09 -15.84
C ALA A 9 30.67 22.56 -15.68
N ALA A 10 31.03 22.10 -14.48
CA ALA A 10 30.60 20.79 -13.98
C ALA A 10 29.26 20.95 -13.25
N SER A 11 28.12 20.90 -13.95
CA SER A 11 26.81 20.71 -13.30
C SER A 11 25.65 20.54 -14.28
N LEU A 12 24.77 19.58 -13.95
CA LEU A 12 23.43 19.28 -14.49
C LEU A 12 23.32 18.39 -15.73
N ALA A 13 23.39 17.06 -15.54
CA ALA A 13 22.65 16.12 -16.40
C ALA A 13 22.37 14.74 -15.73
N LEU A 14 22.30 14.64 -14.40
CA LEU A 14 22.11 13.36 -13.71
C LEU A 14 20.80 13.30 -12.92
N ALA A 15 19.68 13.75 -13.51
CA ALA A 15 18.37 13.77 -12.85
C ALA A 15 17.24 13.11 -13.66
N MET A 16 17.55 12.24 -14.64
CA MET A 16 16.52 11.55 -15.44
C MET A 16 16.58 10.01 -15.40
N LEU A 17 17.41 9.43 -14.55
CA LEU A 17 17.39 7.98 -14.31
C LEU A 17 16.46 7.65 -13.14
N GLY A 18 15.18 7.39 -13.46
CA GLY A 18 14.38 6.50 -12.62
C GLY A 18 13.24 7.12 -11.83
N ALA A 19 12.44 8.01 -12.42
CA ALA A 19 11.04 8.09 -12.04
C ALA A 19 10.32 6.84 -12.61
N ALA A 20 10.61 5.65 -12.06
CA ALA A 20 9.68 4.55 -12.20
C ALA A 20 8.33 5.08 -11.70
N PRO A 21 7.22 4.90 -12.44
CA PRO A 21 5.92 5.30 -11.93
C PRO A 21 5.78 4.57 -10.60
N ALA A 22 5.80 5.31 -9.49
CA ALA A 22 5.48 4.79 -8.19
C ALA A 22 4.11 4.15 -8.38
N MET A 23 4.11 2.80 -8.47
CA MET A 23 3.06 2.02 -9.13
C MET A 23 1.72 2.69 -8.96
N ALA A 24 1.04 3.08 -10.04
CA ALA A 24 -0.35 3.50 -9.96
C ALA A 24 -1.09 2.35 -9.29
N GLN A 25 -1.27 2.45 -7.97
CA GLN A 25 -1.65 1.30 -7.16
C GLN A 25 -3.10 1.02 -7.51
N ASP A 26 -3.30 -0.05 -8.27
CA ASP A 26 -4.57 -0.43 -8.88
C ASP A 26 -5.69 -0.47 -7.82
N VAL A 27 -6.58 0.51 -7.89
CA VAL A 27 -7.75 0.60 -7.00
C VAL A 27 -8.66 -0.62 -7.21
N GLY A 28 -8.72 -1.19 -8.42
CA GLY A 28 -9.47 -2.40 -8.71
C GLY A 28 -8.94 -3.60 -7.92
N ALA A 29 -7.62 -3.76 -7.81
CA ALA A 29 -7.01 -4.78 -6.95
C ALA A 29 -7.31 -4.55 -5.46
N ASP A 30 -7.31 -3.30 -5.00
CA ASP A 30 -7.63 -2.95 -3.60
C ASP A 30 -9.10 -3.25 -3.28
N VAL A 31 -10.02 -2.90 -4.19
CA VAL A 31 -11.45 -3.20 -4.09
C VAL A 31 -11.70 -4.71 -4.15
N ARG A 32 -10.99 -5.46 -5.02
CA ARG A 32 -11.07 -6.92 -5.05
C ARG A 32 -10.65 -7.53 -3.73
N CYS A 33 -9.55 -7.07 -3.15
CA CYS A 33 -9.13 -7.54 -1.84
C CYS A 33 -10.14 -7.17 -0.74
N LEU A 34 -10.72 -5.97 -0.77
CA LEU A 34 -11.76 -5.57 0.17
C LEU A 34 -12.98 -6.49 0.11
N LEU A 35 -13.48 -6.78 -1.09
CA LEU A 35 -14.67 -7.64 -1.28
C LEU A 35 -14.40 -9.09 -0.85
N VAL A 36 -13.28 -9.66 -1.29
CA VAL A 36 -12.91 -11.04 -0.92
C VAL A 36 -12.70 -11.16 0.58
N SER A 37 -12.02 -10.19 1.21
CA SER A 37 -11.77 -10.20 2.65
C SER A 37 -13.07 -10.17 3.46
N ASN A 38 -14.04 -9.35 3.06
CA ASN A 38 -15.36 -9.32 3.71
C ASN A 38 -16.12 -10.65 3.52
N ALA A 39 -16.12 -11.21 2.31
CA ALA A 39 -16.79 -12.48 2.03
C ALA A 39 -16.15 -13.66 2.80
N PHE A 40 -14.82 -13.69 2.87
CA PHE A 40 -14.06 -14.71 3.57
C PHE A 40 -14.29 -14.62 5.08
N ALA A 41 -14.23 -13.43 5.67
CA ALA A 41 -14.49 -13.21 7.09
C ALA A 41 -15.92 -13.63 7.52
N ALA A 42 -16.90 -13.53 6.62
CA ALA A 42 -18.28 -13.93 6.87
C ALA A 42 -18.50 -15.46 6.84
N THR A 43 -17.66 -16.19 6.11
CA THR A 43 -17.89 -17.62 5.80
C THR A 43 -16.85 -18.56 6.41
N GLU A 44 -15.66 -18.07 6.76
CA GLU A 44 -14.60 -18.87 7.34
C GLU A 44 -14.90 -19.28 8.78
N LYS A 45 -14.64 -20.55 9.08
CA LYS A 45 -14.85 -21.18 10.39
C LYS A 45 -13.58 -21.20 11.22
N ASP A 46 -12.42 -21.26 10.56
CA ASP A 46 -11.12 -21.15 11.22
C ASP A 46 -10.92 -19.72 11.75
N GLN A 47 -10.80 -19.60 13.07
CA GLN A 47 -10.71 -18.30 13.73
C GLN A 47 -9.44 -17.53 13.30
N ALA A 48 -8.31 -18.20 13.12
CA ALA A 48 -7.07 -17.54 12.73
C ALA A 48 -7.17 -16.99 11.30
N LYS A 49 -7.71 -17.77 10.36
CA LYS A 49 -7.93 -17.33 8.98
C LYS A 49 -8.96 -16.21 8.90
N LYS A 50 -10.02 -16.28 9.71
CA LYS A 50 -11.02 -15.22 9.82
C LYS A 50 -10.39 -13.90 10.28
N GLN A 51 -9.49 -13.93 11.27
CA GLN A 51 -8.80 -12.71 11.71
C GLN A 51 -7.95 -12.08 10.60
N PHE A 52 -7.21 -12.88 9.82
CA PHE A 52 -6.46 -12.33 8.67
C PHE A 52 -7.38 -11.69 7.62
N ALA A 53 -8.57 -12.24 7.41
CA ALA A 53 -9.55 -11.64 6.51
C ALA A 53 -10.09 -10.31 7.06
N ILE A 54 -10.33 -10.21 8.37
CA ILE A 54 -10.74 -8.96 9.02
C ILE A 54 -9.62 -7.89 8.92
N GLU A 55 -8.39 -8.25 9.24
CA GLU A 55 -7.26 -7.31 9.15
C GLU A 55 -7.04 -6.82 7.71
N ALA A 56 -7.13 -7.73 6.73
CA ALA A 56 -7.05 -7.37 5.33
C ALA A 56 -8.21 -6.45 4.92
N SER A 57 -9.45 -6.71 5.37
CA SER A 57 -10.59 -5.85 5.03
C SER A 57 -10.37 -4.42 5.52
N HIS A 58 -9.90 -4.22 6.75
CA HIS A 58 -9.57 -2.89 7.28
C HIS A 58 -8.43 -2.22 6.51
N PHE A 59 -7.36 -2.96 6.23
CA PHE A 59 -6.21 -2.44 5.49
C PHE A 59 -6.60 -1.96 4.09
N PHE A 60 -7.38 -2.75 3.34
CA PHE A 60 -7.80 -2.38 2.00
C PHE A 60 -8.91 -1.32 1.99
N PHE A 61 -9.78 -1.31 3.00
CA PHE A 61 -10.77 -0.26 3.18
C PHE A 61 -10.11 1.12 3.30
N GLY A 62 -9.16 1.29 4.24
CA GLY A 62 -8.48 2.57 4.42
C GLY A 62 -7.70 3.03 3.18
N ARG A 63 -7.18 2.10 2.38
CA ARG A 63 -6.50 2.43 1.12
C ARG A 63 -7.44 2.88 0.02
N VAL A 64 -8.62 2.30 -0.04
CA VAL A 64 -9.65 2.64 -1.03
C VAL A 64 -10.29 3.98 -0.67
N ASP A 65 -10.63 4.17 0.61
CA ASP A 65 -11.31 5.36 1.12
C ASP A 65 -10.55 6.66 0.80
N VAL A 66 -9.22 6.65 0.93
CA VAL A 66 -8.39 7.83 0.65
C VAL A 66 -8.14 8.09 -0.85
N ARG A 67 -8.60 7.20 -1.76
CA ARG A 67 -8.27 7.26 -3.20
C ARG A 67 -9.44 7.55 -4.09
N VAL A 68 -10.65 7.19 -3.67
CA VAL A 68 -11.82 7.27 -4.53
C VAL A 68 -12.99 7.88 -3.79
N THR A 69 -13.80 8.64 -4.53
CA THR A 69 -15.09 9.12 -4.03
C THR A 69 -16.08 7.96 -3.92
N GLN A 70 -17.16 8.15 -3.16
CA GLN A 70 -18.20 7.12 -3.02
C GLN A 70 -18.80 6.65 -4.37
N PRO A 71 -19.12 7.53 -5.35
CA PRO A 71 -19.57 7.09 -6.67
C PRO A 71 -18.54 6.24 -7.42
N GLN A 72 -17.25 6.60 -7.32
CA GLN A 72 -16.16 5.83 -7.94
C GLN A 72 -15.99 4.47 -7.27
N LEU A 73 -16.06 4.41 -5.94
CA LEU A 73 -16.04 3.15 -5.20
C LEU A 73 -17.18 2.23 -5.62
N LYS A 74 -18.40 2.76 -5.74
CA LYS A 74 -19.56 1.99 -6.21
C LYS A 74 -19.32 1.42 -7.61
N ALA A 75 -18.80 2.23 -8.54
CA ALA A 75 -18.46 1.78 -9.89
C ALA A 75 -17.41 0.66 -9.87
N GLN A 76 -16.37 0.79 -9.05
CA GLN A 76 -15.32 -0.22 -8.92
C GLN A 76 -15.82 -1.53 -8.30
N ILE A 77 -16.67 -1.46 -7.26
CA ILE A 77 -17.29 -2.64 -6.66
C ILE A 77 -18.11 -3.41 -7.71
N VAL A 78 -18.91 -2.70 -8.52
CA VAL A 78 -19.70 -3.30 -9.60
C VAL A 78 -18.81 -3.90 -10.69
N ALA A 79 -17.71 -3.23 -11.05
CA ALA A 79 -16.78 -3.76 -12.04
C ALA A 79 -16.08 -5.04 -11.56
N VAL A 80 -15.59 -5.04 -10.32
CA VAL A 80 -14.90 -6.17 -9.72
C VAL A 80 -15.85 -7.35 -9.49
N SER A 81 -17.06 -7.11 -8.97
CA SER A 81 -18.02 -8.18 -8.65
C SER A 81 -18.44 -9.01 -9.87
N LYS A 82 -18.47 -8.39 -11.07
CA LYS A 82 -18.73 -9.08 -12.34
C LYS A 82 -17.63 -10.09 -12.73
N THR A 83 -16.42 -9.91 -12.21
CA THR A 83 -15.24 -10.73 -12.57
C THR A 83 -14.82 -11.70 -11.48
N LEU A 84 -15.28 -11.49 -10.24
CA LEU A 84 -14.89 -12.29 -9.09
C LEU A 84 -15.71 -13.58 -9.05
N ARG A 85 -15.06 -14.72 -9.27
CA ARG A 85 -15.72 -16.03 -9.26
C ARG A 85 -15.44 -16.77 -7.94
N PRO A 86 -16.36 -17.64 -7.47
CA PRO A 86 -16.18 -18.36 -6.21
C PRO A 86 -14.87 -19.14 -6.11
N GLN A 87 -14.45 -19.80 -7.20
CA GLN A 87 -13.19 -20.55 -7.26
C GLN A 87 -11.94 -19.68 -7.09
N ASP A 88 -12.05 -18.38 -7.36
CA ASP A 88 -10.92 -17.43 -7.27
C ASP A 88 -10.82 -16.79 -5.88
N MET A 89 -11.80 -17.02 -4.99
CA MET A 89 -11.87 -16.34 -3.68
C MET A 89 -10.70 -16.67 -2.76
N ALA A 90 -10.44 -17.96 -2.50
CA ALA A 90 -9.33 -18.39 -1.64
C ALA A 90 -7.95 -17.97 -2.17
N PRO A 91 -7.58 -18.19 -3.46
CA PRO A 91 -6.30 -17.73 -3.96
C PRO A 91 -6.17 -16.20 -3.95
N THR A 92 -7.26 -15.47 -4.22
CA THR A 92 -7.27 -14.01 -4.11
C THR A 92 -7.05 -13.57 -2.67
N MET A 93 -7.74 -14.20 -1.70
CA MET A 93 -7.58 -13.89 -0.28
C MET A 93 -6.13 -14.08 0.17
N ASN A 94 -5.51 -15.19 -0.21
CA ASN A 94 -4.10 -15.46 0.11
C ASN A 94 -3.16 -14.39 -0.47
N ALA A 95 -3.40 -13.93 -1.70
CA ALA A 95 -2.64 -12.83 -2.28
C ALA A 95 -2.84 -11.51 -1.52
N CYS A 96 -4.07 -11.24 -1.07
CA CYS A 96 -4.39 -10.06 -0.27
C CYS A 96 -3.71 -10.08 1.10
N VAL A 97 -3.73 -11.21 1.81
CA VAL A 97 -3.01 -11.40 3.09
C VAL A 97 -1.51 -11.26 2.89
N LYS A 98 -0.93 -11.87 1.85
CA LYS A 98 0.49 -11.74 1.55
C LYS A 98 0.89 -10.28 1.37
N ARG A 99 0.07 -9.51 0.64
CA ARG A 99 0.31 -8.09 0.42
C ARG A 99 0.20 -7.26 1.71
N LEU A 100 -0.73 -7.59 2.60
CA LEU A 100 -0.81 -7.00 3.95
C LEU A 100 0.47 -7.31 4.74
N GLN A 101 0.88 -8.57 4.81
CA GLN A 101 2.07 -9.01 5.53
C GLN A 101 3.35 -8.36 5.02
N ASP A 102 3.49 -8.20 3.70
CA ASP A 102 4.64 -7.53 3.11
C ASP A 102 4.70 -6.06 3.54
N ARG A 103 3.55 -5.39 3.71
CA ARG A 103 3.48 -4.02 4.25
C ARG A 103 3.74 -3.96 5.76
N GLN A 104 3.24 -4.92 6.52
CA GLN A 104 3.57 -5.05 7.95
C GLN A 104 5.09 -5.23 8.15
N ARG A 105 5.74 -6.05 7.32
CA ARG A 105 7.20 -6.25 7.39
C ARG A 105 7.96 -4.96 7.12
N VAL A 106 7.55 -4.17 6.12
CA VAL A 106 8.15 -2.84 5.86
C VAL A 106 7.99 -1.94 7.08
N MET A 107 6.80 -1.87 7.68
CA MET A 107 6.58 -1.05 8.88
C MET A 107 7.43 -1.51 10.07
N GLN A 108 7.64 -2.81 10.24
CA GLN A 108 8.54 -3.33 11.27
C GLN A 108 10.01 -2.94 11.04
N VAL A 109 10.47 -2.96 9.79
CA VAL A 109 11.83 -2.50 9.44
C VAL A 109 11.97 -1.02 9.75
N ILE A 110 11.06 -0.19 9.26
CA ILE A 110 11.04 1.26 9.54
C ILE A 110 11.00 1.50 11.05
N GLY A 111 10.17 0.77 11.79
CA GLY A 111 10.07 0.91 13.25
C GLY A 111 11.40 0.62 13.96
N ARG A 112 12.15 -0.41 13.52
CA ARG A 112 13.48 -0.72 14.05
C ARG A 112 14.51 0.36 13.71
N GLU A 113 14.48 0.89 12.48
CA GLU A 113 15.37 1.97 12.05
C GLU A 113 15.11 3.26 12.83
N ILE A 114 13.83 3.61 13.02
CA ILE A 114 13.42 4.74 13.86
C ILE A 114 13.88 4.53 15.31
N ALA A 115 13.67 3.35 15.88
CA ALA A 115 14.11 3.06 17.25
C ALA A 115 15.64 3.18 17.39
N ALA A 116 16.40 2.67 16.43
CA ALA A 116 17.86 2.80 16.41
C ALA A 116 18.34 4.26 16.29
N ALA A 117 17.58 5.10 15.57
CA ALA A 117 17.88 6.52 15.42
C ALA A 117 17.60 7.37 16.68
N ASN A 118 17.00 6.79 17.73
CA ASN A 118 16.63 7.48 18.98
C ASN A 118 16.05 8.90 18.77
N PRO A 119 15.00 9.06 17.94
CA PRO A 119 14.40 10.35 17.71
C PRO A 119 13.84 10.90 19.02
N ARG A 120 13.91 12.22 19.21
CA ARG A 120 13.24 12.86 20.35
C ARG A 120 11.75 12.53 20.31
N PRO A 121 11.14 12.18 21.47
CA PRO A 121 9.71 11.95 21.52
C PRO A 121 8.96 13.22 21.07
N PRO A 122 7.78 13.07 20.43
CA PRO A 122 6.97 14.21 20.04
C PRO A 122 6.69 15.09 21.27
N VAL A 123 6.87 16.40 21.12
CA VAL A 123 6.52 17.34 22.20
C VAL A 123 5.01 17.25 22.42
N PRO A 124 4.53 17.01 23.66
CA PRO A 124 3.10 16.97 23.93
C PRO A 124 2.47 18.30 23.54
N VAL A 125 1.46 18.24 22.67
CA VAL A 125 0.66 19.43 22.31
C VAL A 125 -0.16 19.80 23.54
N LYS A 126 0.16 20.93 24.18
CA LYS A 126 -0.70 21.51 25.21
C LYS A 126 -2.04 21.83 24.55
N LYS A 127 -3.12 21.23 25.06
CA LYS A 127 -4.49 21.56 24.68
C LYS A 127 -4.87 22.95 25.19
#